data_AF-A0A2P4XZ16-F1
#
_entry.id   AF-A0A2P4XZ16-F1
#
_cell.length_a   1.000
_cell.length_b   1.000
_cell.length_c   1.000
_cell.angle_alpha   90.00
_cell.angle_beta   90.00
_cell.angle_gamma   90.00
#
_symmetry.space_group_name_H-M   'P 1'
#
loop_
_entity.id
_entity.type
_entity.pdbx_description
1 polymer ?
#
loop_
_entity_poly.entity_id
_entity_poly.type
_entity_poly.pdbx_seq_one_letter_code
_entity_poly.pdbx_strand_id
1 'polypeptide(L)'
;MREPQRFSIGTRVANPLEGRTGEIKAFDVATGLYTLVYNDDHRDVLTANETEKFVIPKSAKEVADEEAQKQKEKESDPNQFLGATVTKSSTSYEGKKLTSSGQVTQYFADIKRFRVLFSDGLYSDMTFDEVKQNIKESESERKRSAGQEQSPKKKKSKHHHEEKERPLNTQKFDSRKTAYTMCREVLSIILSQKKVAKLCTEKQKVILNNKDLQPKRALEAFVEADGLHALEKMLNHWFRLDSTRSASLLVMKVLAMLPGVKEQHLRKTNIARTLRGIEKHSHSMPHIEL
;
A
#
# COMPACT_ATOMS: atom_id res chain seq x y z
N MET A 1 -27.30 -44.58 -8.76
CA MET A 1 -26.18 -43.59 -8.72
C MET A 1 -26.67 -42.34 -9.44
N ARG A 2 -26.44 -41.14 -8.91
CA ARG A 2 -26.87 -39.89 -9.57
C ARG A 2 -25.94 -39.61 -10.74
N GLU A 3 -26.48 -39.42 -11.95
CA GLU A 3 -25.64 -39.02 -13.08
C GLU A 3 -25.19 -37.57 -12.90
N PRO A 4 -23.87 -37.27 -12.94
CA PRO A 4 -23.39 -35.90 -12.88
C PRO A 4 -23.81 -35.14 -14.15
N GLN A 5 -24.02 -33.84 -14.00
CA GLN A 5 -24.29 -32.95 -15.14
C GLN A 5 -23.11 -33.00 -16.13
N ARG A 6 -23.35 -33.56 -17.32
CA ARG A 6 -22.37 -33.67 -18.43
C ARG A 6 -22.29 -32.39 -19.25
N PHE A 7 -23.41 -31.68 -19.45
CA PHE A 7 -23.47 -30.47 -20.26
C PHE A 7 -23.87 -29.25 -19.42
N SER A 8 -23.15 -28.13 -19.56
CA SER A 8 -23.48 -26.90 -18.84
C SER A 8 -24.81 -26.30 -19.31
N ILE A 9 -25.50 -25.60 -18.40
CA ILE A 9 -26.62 -24.71 -18.78
C ILE A 9 -26.04 -23.60 -19.69
N GLY A 10 -26.78 -23.23 -20.73
CA GLY A 10 -26.35 -22.31 -21.79
C GLY A 10 -25.57 -22.97 -22.93
N THR A 11 -25.40 -24.31 -22.91
CA THR A 11 -24.76 -25.01 -24.04
C THR A 11 -25.66 -24.93 -25.27
N ARG A 12 -25.11 -24.51 -26.41
CA ARG A 12 -25.84 -24.44 -27.68
C ARG A 12 -26.20 -25.82 -28.18
N VAL A 13 -27.44 -25.94 -28.65
CA VAL A 13 -27.97 -27.16 -29.25
C VAL A 13 -28.56 -26.86 -30.62
N ALA A 14 -28.46 -27.82 -31.54
CA ALA A 14 -29.13 -27.80 -32.83
C ALA A 14 -29.81 -29.14 -33.06
N ASN A 15 -31.09 -29.10 -33.43
CA ASN A 15 -31.80 -30.26 -33.93
C ASN A 15 -31.74 -30.26 -35.46
N PRO A 16 -30.87 -31.08 -36.09
CA PRO A 16 -30.70 -31.09 -37.54
C PRO A 16 -31.90 -31.67 -38.29
N LEU A 17 -32.76 -32.44 -37.62
CA LEU A 17 -33.96 -33.03 -38.24
C LEU A 17 -35.06 -31.99 -38.46
N GLU A 18 -35.15 -31.02 -37.55
CA GLU A 18 -36.18 -29.97 -37.57
C GLU A 18 -35.63 -28.59 -37.95
N GLY A 19 -34.30 -28.47 -38.14
CA GLY A 19 -33.63 -27.21 -38.43
C GLY A 19 -33.66 -26.21 -37.27
N ARG A 20 -33.90 -26.67 -36.04
CA ARG A 20 -34.03 -25.81 -34.85
C ARG A 20 -32.69 -25.58 -34.17
N THR A 21 -32.48 -24.37 -33.66
CA THR A 21 -31.32 -24.01 -32.84
C THR A 21 -31.79 -23.45 -31.50
N GLY A 22 -31.00 -23.69 -30.46
CA GLY A 22 -31.40 -23.37 -29.09
C GLY A 22 -30.27 -23.53 -28.09
N GLU A 23 -30.64 -23.64 -26.82
CA GLU A 23 -29.72 -23.84 -25.71
C GLU A 23 -30.31 -24.75 -24.62
N ILE A 24 -29.43 -25.35 -23.82
CA ILE A 24 -29.83 -26.06 -22.60
C ILE A 24 -30.18 -25.04 -21.51
N LYS A 25 -31.45 -24.97 -21.10
CA LYS A 25 -31.92 -23.98 -20.12
C LYS A 25 -31.93 -24.51 -18.68
N ALA A 26 -32.11 -25.81 -18.49
CA ALA A 26 -32.17 -26.42 -17.17
C ALA A 26 -31.65 -27.86 -17.17
N PHE A 27 -31.18 -28.31 -16.00
CA PHE A 27 -30.85 -29.70 -15.71
C PHE A 27 -31.47 -30.07 -14.37
N ASP A 28 -32.30 -31.11 -14.35
CA ASP A 28 -32.90 -31.63 -13.13
C ASP A 28 -32.01 -32.72 -12.54
N VAL A 29 -31.42 -32.43 -11.38
CA VAL A 29 -30.52 -33.33 -10.66
C VAL A 29 -31.25 -34.56 -10.09
N ALA A 30 -32.56 -34.47 -9.87
CA ALA A 30 -33.35 -35.59 -9.34
C ALA A 30 -33.66 -36.64 -10.41
N THR A 31 -33.91 -36.21 -11.64
CA THR A 31 -34.33 -37.07 -12.76
C THR A 31 -33.23 -37.31 -13.81
N GLY A 32 -32.16 -36.51 -13.81
CA GLY A 32 -31.08 -36.59 -14.80
C GLY A 32 -31.47 -36.04 -16.17
N LEU A 33 -32.56 -35.28 -16.26
CA LEU A 33 -33.10 -34.77 -17.52
C LEU A 33 -32.62 -33.34 -17.81
N TYR A 34 -32.32 -33.09 -19.09
CA TYR A 34 -31.98 -31.77 -19.63
C TYR A 34 -33.20 -31.15 -20.30
N THR A 35 -33.42 -29.86 -20.08
CA THR A 35 -34.42 -29.08 -20.81
C THR A 35 -33.73 -28.22 -21.86
N LEU A 36 -33.92 -28.57 -23.12
CA LEU A 36 -33.50 -27.79 -24.29
C LEU A 36 -34.61 -26.82 -24.64
N VAL A 37 -34.26 -25.55 -24.87
CA VAL A 37 -35.19 -24.53 -25.35
C VAL A 37 -34.67 -23.98 -26.66
N TYR A 38 -35.49 -24.11 -27.69
CA TYR A 38 -35.18 -23.62 -29.03
C TYR A 38 -35.66 -22.18 -29.21
N ASN A 39 -35.12 -21.50 -30.23
CA ASN A 39 -35.44 -20.11 -30.53
C ASN A 39 -36.91 -19.87 -30.94
N ASP A 40 -37.64 -20.92 -31.27
CA ASP A 40 -39.08 -20.91 -31.56
C ASP A 40 -39.94 -21.24 -30.32
N ASP A 41 -39.36 -21.11 -29.12
CA ASP A 41 -39.94 -21.46 -27.82
C ASP A 41 -40.29 -22.95 -27.65
N HIS A 42 -39.90 -23.81 -28.60
CA HIS A 42 -40.06 -25.25 -28.46
C HIS A 42 -39.16 -25.79 -27.34
N ARG A 43 -39.67 -26.80 -26.60
CA ARG A 43 -38.98 -27.35 -25.43
C ARG A 43 -38.91 -28.86 -25.51
N ASP A 44 -37.69 -29.38 -25.43
CA ASP A 44 -37.44 -30.82 -25.34
C ASP A 44 -36.84 -31.16 -23.98
N VAL A 45 -37.35 -32.24 -23.37
CA VAL A 45 -36.83 -32.78 -22.12
C VAL A 45 -36.21 -34.14 -22.41
N LEU A 46 -34.89 -34.21 -22.37
CA LEU A 46 -34.10 -35.33 -22.89
C LEU A 46 -33.10 -35.85 -21.88
N THR A 47 -32.70 -37.11 -22.02
CA THR A 47 -31.62 -37.69 -21.23
C THR A 47 -30.25 -37.19 -21.70
N ALA A 48 -29.18 -37.45 -20.93
CA ALA A 48 -27.82 -37.05 -21.30
C ALA A 48 -27.39 -37.61 -22.67
N ASN A 49 -27.69 -38.88 -22.95
CA ASN A 49 -27.31 -39.56 -24.19
C ASN A 49 -28.06 -39.02 -25.43
N GLU A 50 -29.30 -38.56 -25.23
CA GLU A 50 -30.09 -37.94 -26.31
C GLU A 50 -29.65 -36.50 -26.54
N THR A 51 -29.35 -35.77 -25.46
CA THR A 51 -28.87 -34.40 -25.50
C THR A 51 -27.53 -34.30 -26.23
N GLU A 52 -26.63 -35.27 -26.06
CA GLU A 52 -25.32 -35.32 -26.73
C GLU A 52 -25.41 -35.22 -28.26
N LYS A 53 -26.47 -35.77 -28.87
CA LYS A 53 -26.68 -35.72 -30.32
C LYS A 53 -27.01 -34.33 -30.85
N PHE A 54 -27.51 -33.46 -29.98
CA PHE A 54 -27.94 -32.11 -30.32
C PHE A 54 -26.94 -31.04 -29.88
N VAL A 55 -26.01 -31.36 -28.97
CA VAL A 55 -25.01 -30.42 -28.48
C VAL A 55 -24.02 -30.04 -29.58
N ILE A 56 -23.89 -28.75 -29.84
CA ILE A 56 -22.87 -28.22 -30.74
C ILE A 56 -21.53 -28.20 -29.97
N PRO A 57 -20.48 -28.91 -30.44
CA PRO A 57 -19.18 -28.87 -29.79
C PRO A 57 -18.64 -27.44 -29.78
N LYS A 58 -18.30 -26.92 -28.58
CA LYS A 58 -17.68 -25.60 -28.48
C LYS A 58 -16.34 -25.61 -29.20
N SER A 59 -16.08 -24.59 -30.00
CA SER A 59 -14.78 -24.43 -30.66
C SER A 59 -13.69 -24.16 -29.61
N ALA A 60 -12.45 -24.59 -29.86
CA ALA A 60 -11.33 -24.36 -28.94
C ALA A 60 -11.09 -22.87 -28.59
N LYS A 61 -11.57 -21.96 -29.45
CA LYS A 61 -11.56 -20.51 -29.18
C LYS A 61 -12.63 -20.08 -28.19
N GLU A 62 -13.85 -20.60 -28.28
CA GLU A 62 -14.93 -20.26 -27.33
C GLU A 62 -14.68 -20.83 -25.93
N VAL A 63 -14.05 -22.01 -25.82
CA VAL A 63 -13.62 -22.55 -24.52
C VAL A 63 -12.53 -21.69 -23.90
N ALA A 64 -11.57 -21.20 -24.70
CA ALA A 64 -10.52 -20.29 -24.22
C ALA A 64 -11.10 -18.92 -23.81
N ASP A 65 -12.08 -18.40 -24.52
CA ASP A 65 -12.74 -17.13 -24.20
C ASP A 65 -13.66 -17.24 -22.97
N GLU A 66 -14.38 -18.35 -22.80
CA GLU A 66 -15.17 -18.62 -21.58
C GLU A 66 -14.29 -18.90 -20.36
N GLU A 67 -13.15 -19.59 -20.52
CA GLU A 67 -12.16 -19.75 -19.45
C GLU A 67 -11.50 -18.41 -19.09
N ALA A 68 -11.19 -17.57 -20.09
CA ALA A 68 -10.68 -16.22 -19.86
C ALA A 68 -11.73 -15.32 -19.19
N GLN A 69 -13.02 -15.45 -19.53
CA GLN A 69 -14.11 -14.74 -18.83
C GLN A 69 -14.33 -15.26 -17.41
N LYS A 70 -14.33 -16.57 -17.19
CA LYS A 70 -14.41 -17.16 -15.83
C LYS A 70 -13.18 -16.83 -14.99
N GLN A 71 -12.00 -16.70 -15.59
CA GLN A 71 -10.80 -16.19 -14.90
C GLN A 71 -10.93 -14.69 -14.60
N LYS A 72 -11.48 -13.87 -15.50
CA LYS A 72 -11.77 -12.45 -15.23
C LYS A 72 -12.82 -12.25 -14.15
N GLU A 73 -13.87 -13.06 -14.09
CA GLU A 73 -14.89 -13.00 -13.04
C GLU A 73 -14.34 -13.50 -11.70
N LYS A 74 -13.49 -14.53 -11.70
CA LYS A 74 -12.78 -14.96 -10.48
C LYS A 74 -11.72 -13.95 -10.03
N GLU A 75 -11.07 -13.23 -10.95
CA GLU A 75 -10.17 -12.12 -10.63
C GLU A 75 -10.92 -10.86 -10.17
N SER A 76 -12.24 -10.78 -10.36
CA SER A 76 -13.04 -9.58 -10.05
C SER A 76 -13.63 -9.56 -8.65
N ASP A 77 -13.36 -10.55 -7.78
CA ASP A 77 -13.75 -10.48 -6.37
C ASP A 77 -12.57 -10.01 -5.50
N PRO A 78 -12.49 -8.70 -5.19
CA PRO A 78 -11.46 -8.14 -4.33
C PRO A 78 -11.38 -8.84 -2.97
N ASN A 79 -12.46 -9.46 -2.50
CA ASN A 79 -12.48 -10.10 -1.19
C ASN A 79 -11.60 -11.34 -1.10
N GLN A 80 -11.19 -11.94 -2.24
CA GLN A 80 -10.26 -13.07 -2.25
C GLN A 80 -8.88 -12.72 -1.70
N PHE A 81 -8.52 -11.43 -1.71
CA PHE A 81 -7.24 -10.96 -1.21
C PHE A 81 -7.28 -10.59 0.27
N LEU A 82 -8.44 -10.54 0.93
CA LEU A 82 -8.49 -10.30 2.38
C LEU A 82 -7.81 -11.45 3.15
N GLY A 83 -6.95 -11.10 4.10
CA GLY A 83 -6.13 -12.04 4.87
C GLY A 83 -4.87 -12.53 4.13
N ALA A 84 -4.69 -12.19 2.85
CA ALA A 84 -3.49 -12.60 2.12
C ALA A 84 -2.23 -11.95 2.70
N THR A 85 -1.14 -12.72 2.75
CA THR A 85 0.17 -12.22 3.17
C THR A 85 0.88 -11.58 1.98
N VAL A 86 1.31 -10.35 2.16
CA VAL A 86 1.91 -9.49 1.13
C VAL A 86 3.31 -9.14 1.59
N THR A 87 4.33 -9.33 0.75
CA THR A 87 5.71 -8.95 1.06
C THR A 87 6.11 -7.71 0.27
N LYS A 88 6.45 -6.62 0.96
CA LYS A 88 6.95 -5.39 0.35
C LYS A 88 8.47 -5.37 0.42
N SER A 89 9.13 -5.39 -0.74
CA SER A 89 10.58 -5.18 -0.82
C SER A 89 10.89 -3.68 -1.03
N SER A 90 11.80 -3.14 -0.23
CA SER A 90 12.27 -1.76 -0.34
C SER A 90 13.79 -1.74 -0.31
N THR A 91 14.42 -1.02 -1.24
CA THR A 91 15.89 -0.95 -1.31
C THR A 91 16.38 0.19 -0.43
N SER A 92 17.19 -0.13 0.58
CA SER A 92 17.84 0.85 1.43
C SER A 92 18.96 1.60 0.69
N TYR A 93 19.41 2.73 1.26
CA TYR A 93 20.48 3.56 0.70
C TYR A 93 21.84 2.85 0.60
N GLU A 94 22.08 1.81 1.40
CA GLU A 94 23.26 0.95 1.30
C GLU A 94 23.14 -0.12 0.19
N GLY A 95 22.07 -0.06 -0.63
CA GLY A 95 21.77 -1.08 -1.63
C GLY A 95 21.19 -2.37 -1.06
N LYS A 96 21.02 -2.47 0.27
CA LYS A 96 20.41 -3.66 0.91
C LYS A 96 18.91 -3.65 0.68
N LYS A 97 18.38 -4.72 0.07
CA LYS A 97 16.94 -4.97 -0.05
C LYS A 97 16.38 -5.37 1.31
N LEU A 98 15.31 -4.70 1.72
CA LEU A 98 14.60 -4.95 2.96
C LEU A 98 13.19 -5.41 2.63
N THR A 99 12.88 -6.65 2.97
CA THR A 99 11.55 -7.24 2.76
C THR A 99 10.75 -7.14 4.06
N SER A 100 9.54 -6.60 4.00
CA SER A 100 8.59 -6.51 5.12
C SER A 100 7.31 -7.25 4.74
N SER A 101 6.82 -8.13 5.61
CA SER A 101 5.56 -8.86 5.40
C SER A 101 4.39 -8.16 6.09
N GLY A 102 3.23 -8.14 5.44
CA GLY A 102 1.98 -7.64 5.99
C GLY A 102 0.79 -8.48 5.57
N GLN A 103 -0.38 -8.19 6.14
CA GLN A 103 -1.64 -8.85 5.82
C GLN A 103 -2.65 -7.86 5.26
N VAL A 104 -3.36 -8.25 4.21
CA VAL A 104 -4.48 -7.46 3.69
C VAL A 104 -5.63 -7.52 4.70
N THR A 105 -6.05 -6.37 5.22
CA THR A 105 -7.08 -6.26 6.25
C THR A 105 -8.42 -5.80 5.71
N GLN A 106 -8.42 -4.90 4.72
CA GLN A 106 -9.64 -4.27 4.22
C GLN A 106 -9.49 -3.91 2.74
N TYR A 107 -10.60 -3.91 2.00
CA TYR A 107 -10.69 -3.36 0.66
C TYR A 107 -11.63 -2.14 0.64
N PHE A 108 -11.19 -1.05 0.02
CA PHE A 108 -11.99 0.14 -0.22
C PHE A 108 -12.45 0.17 -1.67
N ALA A 109 -13.73 -0.11 -1.90
CA ALA A 109 -14.32 -0.12 -3.25
C ALA A 109 -14.23 1.26 -3.93
N ASP A 110 -14.41 2.35 -3.16
CA ASP A 110 -14.44 3.72 -3.66
C ASP A 110 -13.12 4.17 -4.31
N ILE A 111 -12.00 3.69 -3.78
CA ILE A 111 -10.65 4.01 -4.26
C ILE A 111 -9.93 2.82 -4.90
N LYS A 112 -10.61 1.67 -5.00
CA LYS A 112 -10.10 0.39 -5.53
C LYS A 112 -8.73 0.00 -4.94
N ARG A 113 -8.59 0.12 -3.61
CA ARG A 113 -7.34 -0.14 -2.88
C ARG A 113 -7.54 -1.05 -1.69
N PHE A 114 -6.52 -1.86 -1.42
CA PHE A 114 -6.42 -2.73 -0.26
C PHE A 114 -5.59 -2.07 0.83
N ARG A 115 -6.09 -2.09 2.06
CA ARG A 115 -5.32 -1.72 3.24
C ARG A 115 -4.57 -2.92 3.76
N VAL A 116 -3.25 -2.83 3.75
CA VAL A 116 -2.34 -3.84 4.25
C VAL A 116 -1.77 -3.38 5.59
N LEU A 117 -1.91 -4.20 6.62
CA LEU A 117 -1.26 -4.03 7.92
C LEU A 117 0.07 -4.76 7.89
N PHE A 118 1.17 -4.02 7.98
CA PHE A 118 2.50 -4.61 8.03
C PHE A 118 2.89 -5.02 9.46
N SER A 119 3.88 -5.90 9.58
CA SER A 119 4.41 -6.35 10.87
C SER A 119 5.02 -5.22 11.71
N ASP A 120 5.22 -4.04 11.13
CA ASP A 120 5.62 -2.81 11.82
C ASP A 120 4.43 -2.02 12.41
N GLY A 121 3.21 -2.57 12.34
CA GLY A 121 1.99 -1.94 12.85
C GLY A 121 1.44 -0.82 11.97
N LEU A 122 2.04 -0.56 10.80
CA LEU A 122 1.60 0.49 9.88
C LEU A 122 0.64 -0.05 8.82
N TYR A 123 -0.30 0.81 8.44
CA TYR A 123 -1.19 0.58 7.32
C TYR A 123 -0.61 1.20 6.04
N SER A 124 -0.61 0.44 4.95
CA SER A 124 -0.37 0.96 3.60
C SER A 124 -1.55 0.60 2.71
N ASP A 125 -2.01 1.57 1.93
CA ASP A 125 -3.00 1.31 0.90
C ASP A 125 -2.28 0.90 -0.39
N MET A 126 -2.62 -0.27 -0.95
CA MET A 126 -2.01 -0.89 -2.13
C MET A 126 -3.05 -1.13 -3.22
N THR A 127 -2.65 -1.08 -4.48
CA THR A 127 -3.54 -1.39 -5.60
C THR A 127 -3.74 -2.89 -5.77
N PHE A 128 -4.77 -3.27 -6.54
CA PHE A 128 -5.03 -4.67 -6.87
C PHE A 128 -3.82 -5.36 -7.52
N ASP A 129 -3.17 -4.69 -8.47
CA ASP A 129 -2.01 -5.22 -9.18
C ASP A 129 -0.80 -5.41 -8.26
N GLU A 130 -0.58 -4.47 -7.34
CA GLU A 130 0.50 -4.54 -6.35
C GLU A 130 0.28 -5.70 -5.38
N VAL A 131 -0.93 -5.92 -4.88
CA VAL A 131 -1.23 -7.05 -3.99
C VAL A 131 -1.02 -8.38 -4.72
N LYS A 132 -1.51 -8.49 -5.96
CA LYS A 132 -1.34 -9.70 -6.79
C LYS A 132 0.12 -10.01 -7.08
N GLN A 133 0.94 -8.99 -7.37
CA GLN A 133 2.37 -9.18 -7.62
C GLN A 133 3.10 -9.66 -6.35
N ASN A 134 2.83 -9.03 -5.21
CA ASN A 134 3.52 -9.36 -3.96
C ASN A 134 3.11 -10.72 -3.38
N ILE A 135 1.88 -11.20 -3.64
CA ILE A 135 1.47 -12.57 -3.28
C ILE A 135 2.21 -13.60 -4.15
N LYS A 136 2.33 -13.37 -5.46
CA LYS A 136 3.07 -14.25 -6.37
C LYS A 136 4.55 -14.33 -6.02
N GLU A 137 5.17 -13.21 -5.64
CA GLU A 137 6.55 -13.19 -5.16
C GLU A 137 6.71 -14.00 -3.87
N SER A 138 5.76 -13.87 -2.91
CA SER A 138 5.78 -14.64 -1.66
C SER A 138 5.63 -16.16 -1.87
N GLU A 139 4.76 -16.61 -2.78
CA GLU A 139 4.62 -18.03 -3.11
C GLU A 139 5.88 -18.59 -3.78
N SER A 140 6.55 -17.79 -4.62
CA SER A 140 7.77 -18.19 -5.29
C SER A 140 8.97 -18.34 -4.34
N GLU A 141 9.05 -17.53 -3.28
CA GLU A 141 10.06 -17.66 -2.22
C GLU A 141 9.78 -18.85 -1.29
N ARG A 142 8.51 -19.16 -1.01
CA ARG A 142 8.12 -20.38 -0.26
C ARG A 142 8.44 -21.66 -1.00
N LYS A 143 8.30 -21.69 -2.34
CA LYS A 143 8.68 -22.86 -3.14
C LYS A 143 10.19 -23.07 -3.25
N ARG A 144 11.00 -22.01 -3.14
CA ARG A 144 12.47 -22.11 -3.12
C ARG A 144 13.04 -22.59 -1.79
N SER A 145 12.29 -22.48 -0.70
CA SER A 145 12.71 -22.89 0.65
C SER A 145 12.30 -24.32 1.03
N ALA A 146 11.42 -24.97 0.27
CA ALA A 146 10.94 -26.33 0.53
C ALA A 146 11.74 -27.46 -0.17
N GLY A 147 12.83 -27.12 -0.87
CA GLY A 147 13.54 -28.06 -1.78
C GLY A 147 14.91 -28.55 -1.34
N GLN A 148 15.30 -28.43 -0.06
CA GLN A 148 16.62 -28.92 0.39
C GLN A 148 16.57 -29.56 1.78
N GLU A 149 16.09 -30.80 1.83
CA GLU A 149 16.43 -31.74 2.90
C GLU A 149 17.58 -32.63 2.45
N GLN A 150 18.72 -32.55 3.14
CA GLN A 150 19.49 -33.70 3.66
C GLN A 150 20.56 -33.22 4.67
N SER A 151 20.15 -33.28 5.93
CA SER A 151 20.82 -33.50 7.24
C SER A 151 22.32 -33.95 7.33
N PRO A 152 22.93 -34.08 8.55
CA PRO A 152 22.88 -33.28 9.79
C PRO A 152 24.28 -33.10 10.46
N LYS A 153 24.47 -32.15 11.40
CA LYS A 153 25.13 -32.36 12.73
C LYS A 153 25.41 -31.06 13.54
N LYS A 154 24.95 -31.13 14.80
CA LYS A 154 25.53 -30.60 16.07
C LYS A 154 25.36 -29.11 16.47
N LYS A 155 24.41 -28.94 17.40
CA LYS A 155 24.46 -28.31 18.75
C LYS A 155 24.75 -26.79 18.92
N LYS A 156 23.81 -26.18 19.67
CA LYS A 156 23.84 -24.92 20.46
C LYS A 156 23.76 -23.64 19.61
N SER A 157 22.92 -22.64 19.88
CA SER A 157 22.14 -22.28 21.07
C SER A 157 20.85 -21.55 20.64
N LYS A 158 19.82 -21.57 21.50
CA LYS A 158 18.64 -20.71 21.37
C LYS A 158 19.08 -19.25 21.48
N HIS A 159 19.19 -18.56 20.36
CA HIS A 159 18.98 -17.12 20.35
C HIS A 159 17.52 -16.89 19.98
N HIS A 160 16.74 -16.50 20.99
CA HIS A 160 15.51 -15.75 20.79
C HIS A 160 15.86 -14.60 19.84
N HIS A 161 15.30 -14.62 18.63
CA HIS A 161 15.34 -13.45 17.78
C HIS A 161 14.41 -12.44 18.47
N GLU A 162 14.97 -11.57 19.29
CA GLU A 162 14.28 -10.32 19.64
C GLU A 162 13.95 -9.66 18.30
N GLU A 163 12.66 -9.56 18.00
CA GLU A 163 12.14 -8.58 17.08
C GLU A 163 12.56 -7.22 17.63
N LYS A 164 13.71 -6.72 17.17
CA LYS A 164 14.08 -5.33 17.40
C LYS A 164 13.00 -4.50 16.72
N GLU A 165 12.02 -4.05 17.50
CA GLU A 165 11.11 -2.99 17.14
C GLU A 165 11.93 -1.90 16.45
N ARG A 166 11.63 -1.66 15.17
CA ARG A 166 12.27 -0.57 14.46
C ARG A 166 11.84 0.71 15.16
N PRO A 167 12.76 1.64 15.47
CA PRO A 167 12.36 2.90 16.07
C PRO A 167 11.32 3.57 15.17
N LEU A 168 10.22 4.03 15.76
CA LEU A 168 9.26 4.88 15.08
C LEU A 168 10.04 5.97 14.32
N ASN A 169 9.65 6.30 13.08
CA ASN A 169 10.23 7.38 12.26
C ASN A 169 11.45 7.02 11.37
N THR A 170 11.65 5.76 10.98
CA THR A 170 12.68 5.38 9.98
C THR A 170 12.21 5.45 8.52
N GLN A 171 10.97 5.85 8.25
CA GLN A 171 10.45 5.95 6.88
C GLN A 171 11.14 7.10 6.14
N LYS A 172 11.99 6.74 5.19
CA LYS A 172 12.71 7.69 4.33
C LYS A 172 11.79 8.08 3.17
N PHE A 173 11.81 9.36 2.80
CA PHE A 173 11.06 9.84 1.64
C PHE A 173 11.51 9.15 0.35
N ASP A 174 10.56 8.85 -0.54
CA ASP A 174 10.82 8.20 -1.82
C ASP A 174 11.77 9.01 -2.73
N SER A 175 11.84 10.34 -2.53
CA SER A 175 12.80 11.20 -3.21
C SER A 175 13.15 12.45 -2.37
N ARG A 176 14.33 13.04 -2.64
CA ARG A 176 14.72 14.34 -2.03
C ARG A 176 13.75 15.46 -2.42
N LYS A 177 13.20 15.41 -3.63
CA LYS A 177 12.21 16.39 -4.09
C LYS A 177 10.95 16.31 -3.22
N THR A 178 10.45 15.10 -2.97
CA THR A 178 9.31 14.84 -2.07
C THR A 178 9.62 15.31 -0.65
N ALA A 179 10.81 15.04 -0.12
CA ALA A 179 11.23 15.49 1.20
C ALA A 179 11.18 17.03 1.34
N TYR A 180 11.71 17.76 0.35
CA TYR A 180 11.67 19.23 0.37
C TYR A 180 10.26 19.79 0.17
N THR A 181 9.42 19.14 -0.64
CA THR A 181 8.00 19.52 -0.76
C THR A 181 7.30 19.38 0.59
N MET A 182 7.45 18.22 1.25
CA MET A 182 6.83 17.98 2.56
C MET A 182 7.39 18.92 3.63
N CYS A 183 8.71 19.13 3.66
CA CYS A 183 9.35 20.06 4.59
C CYS A 183 8.81 21.49 4.43
N ARG A 184 8.62 21.94 3.17
CA ARG A 184 8.04 23.24 2.86
C ARG A 184 6.58 23.35 3.32
N GLU A 185 5.74 22.35 3.01
CA GLU A 185 4.33 22.33 3.42
C GLU A 185 4.20 22.36 4.94
N VAL A 186 4.95 21.50 5.63
CA VAL A 186 4.99 21.45 7.09
C VAL A 186 5.41 22.80 7.66
N LEU A 187 6.47 23.41 7.12
CA LEU A 187 6.91 24.73 7.57
C LEU A 187 5.83 25.79 7.31
N SER A 188 5.20 25.83 6.14
CA SER A 188 4.09 26.75 5.83
C SER A 188 2.92 26.59 6.82
N ILE A 189 2.54 25.35 7.16
CA ILE A 189 1.49 25.09 8.15
C ILE A 189 1.88 25.63 9.52
N ILE A 190 3.11 25.37 9.98
CA ILE A 190 3.57 25.86 11.28
C ILE A 190 3.53 27.40 11.31
N LEU A 191 4.01 28.05 10.25
CA LEU A 191 4.07 29.52 10.19
C LEU A 191 2.70 30.17 10.00
N SER A 192 1.71 29.43 9.51
CA SER A 192 0.32 29.89 9.41
C SER A 192 -0.37 30.01 10.77
N GLN A 193 0.16 29.37 11.82
CA GLN A 193 -0.45 29.39 13.15
C GLN A 193 -0.37 30.79 13.77
N LYS A 194 -1.51 31.34 14.22
CA LYS A 194 -1.61 32.70 14.80
C LYS A 194 -0.60 33.00 15.92
N LYS A 195 -0.27 31.99 16.75
CA LYS A 195 0.71 32.12 17.85
C LYS A 195 2.15 32.24 17.37
N VAL A 196 2.46 31.59 16.24
CA VAL A 196 3.81 31.53 15.63
C VAL A 196 4.00 32.62 14.58
N ALA A 197 2.93 33.07 13.94
CA ALA A 197 2.94 34.08 12.88
C ALA A 197 3.60 35.41 13.29
N LYS A 198 3.66 35.71 14.60
CA LYS A 198 4.35 36.88 15.18
C LYS A 198 5.88 36.73 15.23
N LEU A 199 6.39 35.50 15.16
CA LEU A 199 7.82 35.18 15.21
C LEU A 199 8.47 35.20 13.83
N CYS A 200 7.66 35.24 12.77
CA CYS A 200 8.10 35.26 11.38
C CYS A 200 7.84 36.59 10.70
N THR A 201 8.72 36.94 9.76
CA THR A 201 8.54 38.11 8.91
C THR A 201 7.60 37.79 7.74
N GLU A 202 6.92 38.81 7.22
CA GLU A 202 6.09 38.64 6.01
C GLU A 202 6.90 38.16 4.80
N LYS A 203 8.16 38.57 4.69
CA LYS A 203 9.08 38.07 3.66
C LYS A 203 9.22 36.55 3.71
N GLN A 204 9.39 35.97 4.90
CA GLN A 204 9.50 34.51 5.07
C GLN A 204 8.22 33.78 4.65
N LYS A 205 7.05 34.33 4.98
CA LYS A 205 5.75 33.76 4.59
C LYS A 205 5.53 33.80 3.09
N VAL A 206 5.85 34.93 2.45
CA VAL A 206 5.71 35.09 0.99
C VAL A 206 6.62 34.10 0.26
N ILE A 207 7.87 33.94 0.70
CA ILE A 207 8.82 32.97 0.11
C ILE A 207 8.28 31.54 0.17
N LEU A 208 7.77 31.13 1.33
CA LEU A 208 7.27 29.77 1.54
C LEU A 208 5.93 29.51 0.85
N ASN A 209 5.10 30.53 0.63
CA ASN A 209 3.82 30.41 -0.07
C ASN A 209 3.93 30.56 -1.60
N ASN A 210 5.09 30.98 -2.13
CA ASN A 210 5.29 31.19 -3.57
C ASN A 210 5.37 29.85 -4.34
N LYS A 211 4.26 29.41 -4.93
CA LYS A 211 4.17 28.13 -5.67
C LYS A 211 5.10 28.03 -6.88
N ASP A 212 5.58 29.15 -7.41
CA ASP A 212 6.48 29.19 -8.57
C ASP A 212 7.93 28.85 -8.20
N LEU A 213 8.30 28.98 -6.92
CA LEU A 213 9.61 28.55 -6.46
C LEU A 213 9.65 27.02 -6.29
N GLN A 214 10.73 26.40 -6.76
CA GLN A 214 11.03 25.01 -6.43
C GLN A 214 11.16 24.83 -4.90
N PRO A 215 10.66 23.72 -4.31
CA PRO A 215 10.64 23.54 -2.86
C PRO A 215 12.01 23.71 -2.19
N LYS A 216 13.07 23.17 -2.79
CA LYS A 216 14.45 23.35 -2.29
C LYS A 216 14.85 24.83 -2.24
N ARG A 217 14.60 25.58 -3.32
CA ARG A 217 14.98 26.99 -3.42
C ARG A 217 14.16 27.87 -2.47
N ALA A 218 12.88 27.56 -2.26
CA ALA A 218 12.05 28.25 -1.28
C ALA A 218 12.59 28.07 0.16
N LEU A 219 13.02 26.86 0.50
CA LEU A 219 13.61 26.59 1.81
C LEU A 219 14.99 27.26 1.99
N GLU A 220 15.83 27.29 0.95
CA GLU A 220 17.10 28.04 0.98
C GLU A 220 16.84 29.54 1.15
N ALA A 221 15.90 30.11 0.38
CA ALA A 221 15.53 31.52 0.47
C ALA A 221 14.92 31.86 1.84
N PHE A 222 14.21 30.92 2.48
CA PHE A 222 13.75 31.07 3.86
C PHE A 222 14.92 31.18 4.84
N VAL A 223 15.97 30.36 4.69
CA VAL A 223 17.19 30.44 5.51
C VAL A 223 17.94 31.75 5.25
N GLU A 224 18.02 32.19 3.99
CA GLU A 224 18.61 33.48 3.60
C GLU A 224 17.85 34.67 4.23
N ALA A 225 16.52 34.56 4.38
CA ALA A 225 15.66 35.55 5.02
C ALA A 225 15.60 35.42 6.56
N ASP A 226 16.68 34.95 7.20
CA ASP A 226 16.81 34.76 8.65
C ASP A 226 15.76 33.81 9.27
N GLY A 227 15.29 32.82 8.50
CA GLY A 227 14.30 31.83 8.96
C GLY A 227 14.74 31.01 10.18
N LEU A 228 16.05 30.79 10.35
CA LEU A 228 16.59 30.07 11.52
C LEU A 228 16.30 30.80 12.85
N HIS A 229 16.27 32.13 12.84
CA HIS A 229 15.94 32.92 14.03
C HIS A 229 14.49 32.75 14.46
N ALA A 230 13.58 32.62 13.49
CA ALA A 230 12.18 32.33 13.77
C ALA A 230 12.02 30.94 14.39
N LEU A 231 12.68 29.92 13.83
CA LEU A 231 12.66 28.56 14.35
C LEU A 231 13.28 28.46 15.74
N GLU A 232 14.36 29.21 16.03
CA GLU A 232 14.95 29.31 17.36
C GLU A 232 13.95 29.82 18.41
N LYS A 233 13.25 30.92 18.11
CA LYS A 233 12.25 31.48 19.02
C LYS A 233 11.10 30.51 19.27
N MET A 234 10.68 29.79 18.23
CA MET A 234 9.64 28.78 18.35
C MET A 234 10.07 27.62 19.24
N LEU A 235 11.28 27.09 19.05
CA LEU A 235 11.81 26.02 19.89
C LEU A 235 11.89 26.43 21.37
N ASN A 236 12.40 27.63 21.64
CA ASN A 236 12.47 28.16 23.00
C ASN A 236 11.10 28.30 23.66
N HIS A 237 10.06 28.63 22.89
CA HIS A 237 8.70 28.75 23.41
C HIS A 237 8.01 27.39 23.56
N TRP A 238 8.08 26.54 22.53
CA TRP A 238 7.30 25.30 22.45
C TRP A 238 7.88 24.16 23.27
N PHE A 239 9.19 24.07 23.42
CA PHE A 239 9.81 22.98 24.17
C PHE A 239 9.56 23.08 25.69
N ARG A 240 9.38 24.31 26.19
CA ARG A 240 9.14 24.59 27.63
C ARG A 240 7.76 24.16 28.11
N LEU A 241 6.77 24.09 27.23
CA LEU A 241 5.40 23.74 27.58
C LEU A 241 5.14 22.28 27.22
N ASP A 242 4.64 21.48 28.16
CA ASP A 242 4.31 20.06 27.91
C ASP A 242 3.33 19.89 26.75
N SER A 243 2.34 20.80 26.64
CA SER A 243 1.31 20.76 25.59
C SER A 243 1.81 21.02 24.18
N THR A 244 2.97 21.68 24.01
CA THR A 244 3.56 21.97 22.69
C THR A 244 4.91 21.29 22.48
N ARG A 245 5.37 20.47 23.42
CA ARG A 245 6.68 19.82 23.34
C ARG A 245 6.75 18.87 22.15
N SER A 246 5.70 18.11 21.87
CA SER A 246 5.63 17.26 20.67
C SER A 246 5.76 18.08 19.37
N ALA A 247 5.15 19.27 19.29
CA ALA A 247 5.28 20.17 18.15
C ALA A 247 6.71 20.72 17.99
N SER A 248 7.46 20.88 19.08
CA SER A 248 8.88 21.27 19.01
C SER A 248 9.77 20.20 18.37
N LEU A 249 9.43 18.90 18.52
CA LEU A 249 10.13 17.80 17.82
C LEU A 249 9.99 17.95 16.30
N LEU A 250 8.82 18.38 15.83
CA LEU A 250 8.56 18.60 14.41
C LEU A 250 9.39 19.78 13.86
N VAL A 251 9.60 20.84 14.65
CA VAL A 251 10.54 21.92 14.30
C VAL A 251 11.99 21.42 14.24
N MET A 252 12.39 20.53 15.15
CA MET A 252 13.73 19.90 15.10
C MET A 252 13.92 19.01 13.86
N LYS A 253 12.88 18.25 13.46
CA LYS A 253 12.91 17.49 12.20
C LYS A 253 13.05 18.41 10.98
N VAL A 254 12.35 19.55 10.96
CA VAL A 254 12.49 20.55 9.90
C VAL A 254 13.92 21.08 9.84
N LEU A 255 14.51 21.46 10.99
CA LEU A 255 15.90 21.94 11.06
C LEU A 255 16.90 20.94 10.48
N ALA A 256 16.74 19.65 10.77
CA ALA A 256 17.61 18.60 10.24
C ALA A 256 17.49 18.43 8.70
N MET A 257 16.39 18.89 8.10
CA MET A 257 16.12 18.77 6.67
C MET A 257 16.30 20.07 5.89
N LEU A 258 16.63 21.19 6.55
CA LEU A 258 16.74 22.50 5.88
C LEU A 258 17.95 22.55 4.93
N PRO A 259 17.75 22.80 3.63
CA PRO A 259 18.83 23.05 2.70
C PRO A 259 19.43 24.45 2.90
N GLY A 260 20.69 24.62 2.48
CA GLY A 260 21.32 25.94 2.41
C GLY A 260 21.77 26.54 3.74
N VAL A 261 21.72 25.78 4.85
CA VAL A 261 22.28 26.21 6.13
C VAL A 261 23.80 26.27 6.03
N LYS A 262 24.35 27.48 6.16
CA LYS A 262 25.79 27.80 6.17
C LYS A 262 26.18 28.39 7.52
N GLU A 263 27.47 28.36 7.81
CA GLU A 263 28.04 28.85 9.07
C GLU A 263 27.62 30.30 9.40
N GLN A 264 27.59 31.18 8.40
CA GLN A 264 27.16 32.57 8.56
C GLN A 264 25.74 32.71 9.12
N HIS A 265 24.82 31.78 8.80
CA HIS A 265 23.46 31.80 9.31
C HIS A 265 23.40 31.30 10.75
N LEU A 266 24.24 30.31 11.09
CA LEU A 266 24.37 29.80 12.45
C LEU A 266 24.97 30.85 13.39
N ARG A 267 25.99 31.60 12.94
CA ARG A 267 26.61 32.67 13.75
C ARG A 267 25.64 33.80 14.12
N LYS A 268 24.59 34.02 13.33
CA LYS A 268 23.55 35.03 13.58
C LYS A 268 22.47 34.59 14.59
N THR A 269 22.48 33.33 15.00
CA THR A 269 21.41 32.72 15.82
C THR A 269 22.01 32.02 17.04
N ASN A 270 21.23 31.85 18.12
CA ASN A 270 21.60 31.00 19.24
C ASN A 270 20.97 29.60 19.13
N ILE A 271 20.63 29.17 17.91
CA ILE A 271 19.99 27.88 17.65
C ILE A 271 20.79 26.71 18.22
N ALA A 272 22.12 26.73 18.09
CA ALA A 272 22.99 25.68 18.62
C ALA A 272 22.96 25.59 20.15
N ARG A 273 22.88 26.74 20.85
CA ARG A 273 22.74 26.78 22.31
C ARG A 273 21.36 26.28 22.74
N THR A 274 20.33 26.66 22.00
CA THR A 274 18.95 26.21 22.23
C THR A 274 18.84 24.68 22.10
N LEU A 275 19.41 24.10 21.05
CA LEU A 275 19.41 22.65 20.84
C LEU A 275 20.17 21.89 21.94
N ARG A 276 21.35 22.38 22.37
CA ARG A 276 22.06 21.80 23.53
C ARG A 276 21.25 21.91 24.82
N GLY A 277 20.51 23.00 25.00
CA GLY A 277 19.60 23.17 26.14
C GLY A 277 18.50 22.10 26.12
N ILE A 278 17.88 21.89 24.97
CA ILE A 278 16.85 20.87 24.74
C ILE A 278 17.38 19.46 25.02
N GLU A 279 18.56 19.13 24.47
CA GLU A 279 19.23 17.84 24.71
C GLU A 279 19.46 17.60 26.20
N LYS A 280 19.99 18.57 26.95
CA LYS A 280 20.18 18.40 28.40
C LYS A 280 18.87 18.15 29.15
N HIS A 281 17.80 18.83 28.77
CA HIS A 281 16.49 18.65 29.40
C HIS A 281 15.86 17.30 29.03
N SER A 282 16.07 16.78 27.81
CA SER A 282 15.52 15.48 27.43
C SER A 282 16.11 14.33 28.24
N HIS A 283 17.40 14.39 28.62
CA HIS A 283 18.04 13.39 29.48
C HIS A 283 17.47 13.35 30.91
N SER A 284 16.87 14.45 31.38
CA SER A 284 16.23 14.54 32.69
C SER A 284 14.77 14.08 32.71
N MET A 285 14.21 13.70 31.55
CA MET A 285 12.80 13.35 31.40
C MET A 285 12.64 11.85 31.08
N PRO A 286 11.93 11.08 31.92
CA PRO A 286 11.79 9.63 31.75
C PRO A 286 10.88 9.19 30.58
N HIS A 287 10.27 10.11 29.83
CA HIS A 287 9.24 9.79 28.81
C HIS A 287 9.44 10.47 27.44
N ILE A 288 10.67 10.85 27.08
CA ILE A 288 10.99 11.24 25.71
C ILE A 288 11.81 10.10 25.10
N GLU A 289 11.13 9.08 24.60
CA GLU A 289 11.76 8.15 23.65
C GLU A 289 12.08 8.94 22.38
N LEU A 290 13.38 9.15 22.15
CA LEU A 290 13.97 9.78 20.96
C LEU A 290 14.08 8.79 19.81
#